data_AF-A0A961E4J1-F1
#
_entry.id   AF-A0A961E4J1-F1
#
_cell.length_a   1.000
_cell.length_b   1.000
_cell.length_c   1.000
_cell.angle_alpha   90.00
_cell.angle_beta   90.00
_cell.angle_gamma   90.00
#
_symmetry.space_group_name_H-M   'P 1'
#
loop_
_entity.id
_entity.type
_entity.pdbx_description
1 polymer ?
#
loop_
_entity_poly.entity_id
_entity_poly.type
_entity_poly.pdbx_seq_one_letter_code
_entity_poly.pdbx_strand_id
1 'polypeptide(L)'
;GNAGAARGSGTAGTNGDGGDGGTGGNAGAGGDGGNGAAGDAATPTGGNGGNGGDSGSVGAGGAGGAAGTGGTGGTAGADGSAGSPATPGGDGGDGGAGYDATAAASGTAGGAGGNGGDGGNYGNGGNGGAGGAGATSTDPAVSGGIGGAGGDGGAGGAVAGDGGDGGAGGDGGDGATGPTGANGADGQTAGADGTDGGQGGTGSNGGAGGAGGNAGTTQGTGTAGLNGDGGDGGDGGNAGAGGNGGNGAAGDAGATTGGDGGDGGNAGTAGAGGAGGAAGTGGSGGVAGKAGNSGSKATTGGHGGNGGAGYDATAAAAGTAGGNGGKGGNGGNYGNGGNGGAGGAGADGVDGVTGGDGNGTNGSSGGIGGTGGNGGTGGA
;
A
#
# COMPACT_ATOMS: atom_id res chain seq x y z
N GLY A 1 31.05 114.25 -38.43
CA GLY A 1 32.31 113.81 -37.81
C GLY A 1 32.03 112.70 -36.83
N ASN A 2 32.65 111.55 -37.08
CA ASN A 2 32.98 110.43 -36.19
C ASN A 2 32.10 110.07 -34.98
N ALA A 3 31.49 108.89 -35.11
CA ALA A 3 31.69 107.68 -34.30
C ALA A 3 32.41 107.80 -32.94
N GLY A 4 31.67 107.46 -31.88
CA GLY A 4 32.20 106.79 -30.69
C GLY A 4 31.71 105.35 -30.70
N ALA A 5 32.60 104.42 -31.07
CA ALA A 5 32.34 103.00 -31.19
C ALA A 5 32.12 102.34 -29.82
N ALA A 6 31.05 101.54 -29.73
CA ALA A 6 30.83 100.59 -28.64
C ALA A 6 31.97 99.56 -28.62
N ARG A 7 32.56 99.36 -27.43
CA ARG A 7 33.50 98.28 -27.16
C ARG A 7 32.74 96.98 -26.91
N GLY A 8 33.18 95.90 -27.56
CA GLY A 8 32.85 94.52 -27.16
C GLY A 8 32.49 93.60 -28.33
N SER A 9 33.49 93.08 -29.05
CA SER A 9 33.34 91.82 -29.77
C SER A 9 33.67 90.70 -28.77
N GLY A 10 32.64 90.01 -28.29
CA GLY A 10 32.82 88.76 -27.55
C GLY A 10 33.22 87.67 -28.53
N THR A 11 34.23 86.87 -28.20
CA THR A 11 34.51 85.61 -28.87
C THR A 11 33.31 84.67 -28.67
N ALA A 12 32.81 84.05 -29.74
CA ALA A 12 31.85 82.94 -29.60
C ALA A 12 32.49 81.88 -28.68
N GLY A 13 31.79 81.48 -27.63
CA GLY A 13 32.27 80.45 -26.70
C GLY A 13 32.44 79.10 -27.41
N THR A 14 33.30 78.24 -26.87
CA THR A 14 33.40 76.84 -27.31
C THR A 14 32.07 76.14 -27.06
N ASN A 15 31.63 75.27 -27.98
CA ASN A 15 30.44 74.44 -27.72
C ASN A 15 30.70 73.56 -26.50
N GLY A 16 29.66 73.32 -25.69
CA GLY A 16 29.71 72.23 -24.72
C GLY A 16 29.67 70.89 -25.42
N ASP A 17 30.41 69.91 -24.88
CA ASP A 17 30.25 68.50 -25.25
C ASP A 17 28.81 68.03 -24.96
N GLY A 18 28.34 67.07 -25.75
CA GLY A 18 27.09 66.38 -25.44
C GLY A 18 27.24 65.54 -24.16
N GLY A 19 26.21 65.48 -23.31
CA GLY A 19 26.24 64.62 -22.12
C GLY A 19 26.22 63.14 -22.51
N ASP A 20 26.95 62.30 -21.77
CA ASP A 20 26.96 60.85 -21.98
C ASP A 20 25.55 60.24 -21.82
N GLY A 21 25.29 59.19 -22.58
CA GLY A 21 24.05 58.43 -22.47
C GLY A 21 23.96 57.67 -21.15
N GLY A 22 22.78 57.58 -20.56
CA GLY A 22 22.57 56.80 -19.32
C GLY A 22 22.86 55.32 -19.53
N THR A 23 23.44 54.63 -18.55
CA THR A 23 23.63 53.17 -18.60
C THR A 23 22.30 52.45 -18.74
N GLY A 24 22.29 51.37 -19.51
CA GLY A 24 21.11 50.53 -19.68
C GLY A 24 20.71 49.86 -18.36
N GLY A 25 19.41 49.63 -18.16
CA GLY A 25 18.93 48.92 -16.97
C GLY A 25 19.42 47.47 -16.93
N ASN A 26 19.74 46.97 -15.74
CA ASN A 26 20.04 45.54 -15.57
C ASN A 26 18.82 44.69 -15.91
N ALA A 27 19.05 43.50 -16.47
CA ALA A 27 18.01 42.50 -16.62
C ALA A 27 17.37 42.16 -15.25
N GLY A 28 16.05 41.99 -15.23
CA GLY A 28 15.36 41.43 -14.06
C GLY A 28 15.61 39.93 -13.95
N ALA A 29 15.64 39.41 -12.72
CA ALA A 29 15.68 37.97 -12.48
C ALA A 29 14.41 37.30 -12.98
N GLY A 30 14.57 36.08 -13.52
CA GLY A 30 13.44 35.19 -13.76
C GLY A 30 12.82 34.80 -12.41
N GLY A 31 11.50 34.61 -12.38
CA GLY A 31 10.81 34.14 -11.17
C GLY A 31 10.78 32.62 -11.11
N ASP A 32 10.90 32.04 -9.92
CA ASP A 32 10.80 30.59 -9.75
C ASP A 32 9.38 30.09 -10.07
N GLY A 33 9.32 28.84 -10.52
CA GLY A 33 8.08 28.11 -10.71
C GLY A 33 7.36 27.85 -9.39
N GLY A 34 6.03 27.92 -9.39
CA GLY A 34 5.24 27.56 -8.21
C GLY A 34 5.19 26.05 -8.00
N ASN A 35 5.23 25.59 -6.74
CA ASN A 35 5.08 24.17 -6.44
C ASN A 35 3.68 23.67 -6.80
N GLY A 36 3.61 22.41 -7.24
CA GLY A 36 2.37 21.70 -7.47
C GLY A 36 1.61 21.42 -6.17
N ALA A 37 0.28 21.44 -6.24
CA ALA A 37 -0.56 21.06 -5.10
C ALA A 37 -0.51 19.54 -4.87
N ALA A 38 -0.58 19.09 -3.62
CA ALA A 38 -0.74 17.67 -3.34
C ALA A 38 -2.09 17.14 -3.87
N GLY A 39 -2.12 15.87 -4.27
CA GLY A 39 -3.34 15.17 -4.62
C GLY A 39 -4.23 14.91 -3.40
N ASP A 40 -5.52 14.70 -3.65
CA ASP A 40 -6.51 14.32 -2.65
C ASP A 40 -7.42 13.19 -3.16
N ALA A 41 -8.36 12.72 -2.35
CA ALA A 41 -9.22 11.61 -2.72
C ALA A 41 -10.06 11.85 -4.01
N ALA A 42 -10.37 13.10 -4.35
CA ALA A 42 -11.13 13.46 -5.54
C ALA A 42 -10.22 13.72 -6.76
N THR A 43 -9.03 14.27 -6.52
CA THR A 43 -7.98 14.49 -7.51
C THR A 43 -6.68 13.84 -7.02
N PRO A 44 -6.53 12.51 -7.21
CA PRO A 44 -5.47 11.76 -6.54
C PRO A 44 -4.07 12.08 -7.04
N THR A 45 -3.93 12.53 -8.28
CA THR A 45 -2.62 12.94 -8.81
C THR A 45 -2.20 14.28 -8.27
N GLY A 46 -0.95 14.38 -7.80
CA GLY A 46 -0.34 15.66 -7.45
C GLY A 46 -0.24 16.59 -8.66
N GLY A 47 -0.41 17.89 -8.43
CA GLY A 47 -0.22 18.90 -9.46
C GLY A 47 1.24 19.00 -9.89
N ASN A 48 1.48 19.37 -11.14
CA ASN A 48 2.84 19.64 -11.60
C ASN A 48 3.36 20.95 -11.04
N GLY A 49 4.68 21.03 -10.84
CA GLY A 49 5.36 22.29 -10.60
C GLY A 49 5.28 23.20 -11.82
N GLY A 50 5.28 24.51 -11.57
CA GLY A 50 5.40 25.52 -12.61
C GLY A 50 6.82 25.62 -13.13
N ASN A 51 6.98 26.07 -14.37
CA ASN A 51 8.31 26.30 -14.92
C ASN A 51 8.92 27.60 -14.36
N GLY A 52 10.22 27.59 -14.17
CA GLY A 52 11.00 28.79 -13.87
C GLY A 52 10.97 29.78 -15.03
N GLY A 53 10.93 31.06 -14.69
CA GLY A 53 10.94 32.16 -15.65
C GLY A 53 12.34 32.39 -16.21
N ASP A 54 12.40 32.74 -17.49
CA ASP A 54 13.63 33.24 -18.08
C ASP A 54 13.96 34.65 -17.55
N SER A 55 15.25 34.94 -17.46
CA SER A 55 15.74 36.28 -17.11
C SER A 55 15.27 37.31 -18.15
N GLY A 56 14.97 38.53 -17.70
CA GLY A 56 14.61 39.63 -18.60
C GLY A 56 15.74 39.99 -19.57
N SER A 57 15.42 40.61 -20.70
CA SER A 57 16.45 41.15 -21.60
C SER A 57 17.16 42.35 -20.95
N VAL A 58 18.47 42.45 -21.15
CA VAL A 58 19.27 43.59 -20.66
C VAL A 58 18.79 44.88 -21.34
N GLY A 59 18.63 45.96 -20.58
CA GLY A 59 18.34 47.28 -21.15
C GLY A 59 19.53 47.78 -21.96
N ALA A 60 19.28 48.24 -23.19
CA ALA A 60 20.31 48.93 -23.98
C ALA A 60 20.71 50.24 -23.28
N GLY A 61 22.00 50.57 -23.30
CA GLY A 61 22.47 51.89 -22.88
C GLY A 61 21.85 52.99 -23.72
N GLY A 62 21.51 54.11 -23.09
CA GLY A 62 21.03 55.30 -23.78
C GLY A 62 22.11 55.82 -24.74
N ALA A 63 21.69 56.29 -25.91
CA ALA A 63 22.61 56.93 -26.85
C ALA A 63 23.17 58.24 -26.25
N GLY A 64 24.44 58.53 -26.51
CA GLY A 64 25.09 59.76 -26.06
C GLY A 64 24.47 61.01 -26.69
N GLY A 65 24.45 62.11 -25.95
CA GLY A 65 23.95 63.39 -26.44
C GLY A 65 24.79 63.93 -27.60
N ALA A 66 24.16 64.48 -28.63
CA ALA A 66 24.88 65.10 -29.74
C ALA A 66 25.64 66.37 -29.27
N ALA A 67 26.80 66.64 -29.89
CA ALA A 67 27.55 67.88 -29.63
C ALA A 67 26.71 69.13 -29.97
N GLY A 68 26.86 70.21 -29.19
CA GLY A 68 26.18 71.48 -29.50
C GLY A 68 26.55 72.03 -30.88
N THR A 69 25.63 72.69 -31.57
CA THR A 69 25.84 73.22 -32.94
C THR A 69 25.99 74.75 -32.90
N GLY A 70 27.23 75.26 -32.84
CA GLY A 70 27.46 76.72 -32.82
C GLY A 70 28.90 77.24 -32.95
N GLY A 71 29.89 76.36 -32.97
CA GLY A 71 31.33 76.67 -32.95
C GLY A 71 32.20 75.42 -33.18
N THR A 72 33.51 75.57 -33.33
CA THR A 72 34.43 74.43 -33.54
C THR A 72 34.84 73.82 -32.19
N GLY A 73 34.59 72.52 -31.98
CA GLY A 73 35.24 71.75 -30.90
C GLY A 73 34.38 70.87 -29.98
N GLY A 74 33.05 70.81 -30.13
CA GLY A 74 32.24 69.90 -29.30
C GLY A 74 32.28 68.44 -29.82
N THR A 75 32.48 67.47 -28.94
CA THR A 75 32.34 66.04 -29.22
C THR A 75 30.98 65.51 -28.77
N ALA A 76 30.43 64.52 -29.49
CA ALA A 76 29.22 63.84 -29.03
C ALA A 76 29.55 63.04 -27.76
N GLY A 77 28.63 63.00 -26.80
CA GLY A 77 28.76 62.15 -25.61
C GLY A 77 28.87 60.68 -26.02
N ALA A 78 29.53 59.87 -25.21
CA ALA A 78 29.62 58.43 -25.47
C ALA A 78 28.25 57.77 -25.21
N ASP A 79 27.94 56.72 -25.97
CA ASP A 79 26.80 55.86 -25.67
C ASP A 79 27.00 55.22 -24.29
N GLY A 80 25.91 55.14 -23.51
CA GLY A 80 25.93 54.45 -22.23
C GLY A 80 26.27 52.97 -22.42
N SER A 81 27.00 52.37 -21.47
CA SER A 81 27.26 50.94 -21.51
C SER A 81 25.96 50.14 -21.43
N ALA A 82 25.91 48.99 -22.10
CA ALA A 82 24.86 48.01 -21.89
C ALA A 82 24.79 47.60 -20.41
N GLY A 83 23.60 47.25 -19.91
CA GLY A 83 23.45 46.72 -18.56
C GLY A 83 24.23 45.41 -18.34
N SER A 84 24.31 44.94 -17.10
CA SER A 84 25.00 43.67 -16.79
C SER A 84 24.25 42.46 -17.38
N PRO A 85 24.93 41.34 -17.71
CA PRO A 85 24.31 40.11 -18.22
C PRO A 85 23.18 39.62 -17.32
N ALA A 86 22.24 38.88 -17.91
CA ALA A 86 21.15 38.22 -17.20
C ALA A 86 21.63 37.51 -15.91
N THR A 87 20.94 37.79 -14.80
CA THR A 87 20.96 36.97 -13.59
C THR A 87 20.51 35.54 -13.89
N PRO A 88 20.76 34.55 -13.02
CA PRO A 88 20.23 33.20 -13.20
C PRO A 88 18.72 33.21 -13.53
N GLY A 89 18.28 32.32 -14.42
CA GLY A 89 16.85 32.06 -14.64
C GLY A 89 16.24 31.44 -13.39
N GLY A 90 14.91 31.52 -13.26
CA GLY A 90 14.22 30.92 -12.12
C GLY A 90 14.30 29.40 -12.15
N ASP A 91 14.27 28.78 -10.97
CA ASP A 91 14.20 27.33 -10.85
C ASP A 91 12.78 26.83 -11.15
N GLY A 92 12.66 25.59 -11.61
CA GLY A 92 11.37 24.91 -11.72
C GLY A 92 10.76 24.62 -10.36
N GLY A 93 9.44 24.68 -10.25
CA GLY A 93 8.73 24.31 -9.03
C GLY A 93 8.69 22.79 -8.84
N ASP A 94 8.63 22.34 -7.60
CA ASP A 94 8.47 20.91 -7.31
C ASP A 94 7.07 20.42 -7.65
N GLY A 95 6.96 19.16 -8.09
CA GLY A 95 5.69 18.47 -8.23
C GLY A 95 5.04 18.18 -6.88
N GLY A 96 3.71 18.22 -6.84
CA GLY A 96 2.95 17.86 -5.65
C GLY A 96 2.98 16.36 -5.39
N ALA A 97 2.94 15.95 -4.12
CA ALA A 97 2.80 14.54 -3.76
C ALA A 97 1.45 13.98 -4.23
N GLY A 98 1.42 12.71 -4.61
CA GLY A 98 0.18 11.99 -4.87
C GLY A 98 -0.62 11.71 -3.60
N TYR A 99 -1.90 11.41 -3.77
CA TYR A 99 -2.81 11.11 -2.67
C TYR A 99 -2.39 9.82 -1.93
N ASP A 100 -2.16 9.93 -0.63
CA ASP A 100 -1.96 8.80 0.27
C ASP A 100 -3.31 8.12 0.59
N ALA A 101 -3.48 6.90 0.08
CA ALA A 101 -4.70 6.12 0.23
C ALA A 101 -4.70 5.19 1.44
N THR A 102 -3.72 5.25 2.35
CA THR A 102 -3.61 4.34 3.51
C THR A 102 -4.87 4.32 4.40
N ALA A 103 -5.62 5.43 4.45
CA ALA A 103 -6.88 5.55 5.19
C ALA A 103 -8.15 5.42 4.32
N ALA A 104 -8.00 5.14 3.03
CA ALA A 104 -9.11 4.99 2.09
C ALA A 104 -9.74 3.59 2.18
N ALA A 105 -10.79 3.36 1.36
CA ALA A 105 -11.40 2.04 1.26
C ALA A 105 -10.38 1.00 0.74
N SER A 106 -10.54 -0.25 1.14
CA SER A 106 -9.64 -1.35 0.74
C SER A 106 -9.47 -1.43 -0.79
N GLY A 107 -8.23 -1.63 -1.22
CA GLY A 107 -7.86 -1.69 -2.64
C GLY A 107 -7.76 -0.34 -3.34
N THR A 108 -8.02 0.78 -2.66
CA THR A 108 -7.82 2.12 -3.25
C THR A 108 -6.34 2.33 -3.56
N ALA A 109 -6.02 2.65 -4.80
CA ALA A 109 -4.67 2.96 -5.22
C ALA A 109 -4.22 4.32 -4.69
N GLY A 110 -2.93 4.45 -4.40
CA GLY A 110 -2.30 5.73 -4.15
C GLY A 110 -2.25 6.57 -5.42
N GLY A 111 -2.30 7.88 -5.26
CA GLY A 111 -2.21 8.82 -6.37
C GLY A 111 -0.79 8.95 -6.90
N ALA A 112 -0.62 9.25 -8.19
CA ALA A 112 0.69 9.55 -8.73
C ALA A 112 1.21 10.91 -8.24
N GLY A 113 2.51 11.05 -8.08
CA GLY A 113 3.16 12.35 -7.88
C GLY A 113 3.06 13.22 -9.14
N GLY A 114 3.02 14.53 -8.95
CA GLY A 114 3.11 15.49 -10.04
C GLY A 114 4.55 15.63 -10.53
N ASN A 115 4.73 16.02 -11.78
CA ASN A 115 6.07 16.25 -12.32
C ASN A 115 6.65 17.58 -11.81
N GLY A 116 7.97 17.64 -11.68
CA GLY A 116 8.67 18.89 -11.47
C GLY A 116 8.58 19.80 -12.70
N GLY A 117 8.59 21.11 -12.48
CA GLY A 117 8.65 22.11 -13.55
C GLY A 117 10.05 22.26 -14.12
N ASP A 118 10.16 22.71 -15.36
CA ASP A 118 11.46 22.96 -15.97
C ASP A 118 12.08 24.26 -15.43
N GLY A 119 13.40 24.29 -15.29
CA GLY A 119 14.14 25.51 -14.99
C GLY A 119 14.16 26.48 -16.16
N GLY A 120 14.22 27.78 -15.88
CA GLY A 120 14.56 28.80 -16.89
C GLY A 120 15.99 28.61 -17.41
N ASN A 121 16.43 29.39 -18.39
CA ASN A 121 17.70 29.16 -19.10
C ASN A 121 18.96 28.84 -18.25
N TYR A 122 19.04 29.32 -17.00
CA TYR A 122 20.13 29.01 -16.06
C TYR A 122 19.65 28.38 -14.74
N GLY A 123 18.36 28.04 -14.66
CA GLY A 123 17.73 27.50 -13.46
C GLY A 123 17.72 25.98 -13.46
N ASN A 124 17.60 25.39 -12.28
CA ASN A 124 17.46 23.96 -12.11
C ASN A 124 16.02 23.51 -12.39
N GLY A 125 15.85 22.27 -12.81
CA GLY A 125 14.53 21.63 -12.84
C GLY A 125 14.02 21.37 -11.43
N GLY A 126 12.71 21.47 -11.24
CA GLY A 126 12.06 21.09 -9.98
C GLY A 126 12.00 19.57 -9.81
N ASN A 127 11.91 19.10 -8.58
CA ASN A 127 11.82 17.67 -8.30
C ASN A 127 10.42 17.15 -8.60
N GLY A 128 10.34 15.87 -8.99
CA GLY A 128 9.07 15.15 -9.07
C GLY A 128 8.49 14.89 -7.70
N GLY A 129 7.16 14.97 -7.58
CA GLY A 129 6.44 14.63 -6.37
C GLY A 129 6.48 13.13 -6.08
N ALA A 130 6.47 12.74 -4.80
CA ALA A 130 6.34 11.33 -4.43
C ALA A 130 4.97 10.77 -4.81
N GLY A 131 4.91 9.51 -5.21
CA GLY A 131 3.67 8.76 -5.33
C GLY A 131 3.06 8.49 -3.95
N GLY A 132 1.73 8.50 -3.87
CA GLY A 132 1.01 8.17 -2.64
C GLY A 132 0.99 6.66 -2.39
N ALA A 133 0.94 6.26 -1.12
CA ALA A 133 0.82 4.86 -0.74
C ALA A 133 -0.58 4.29 -1.07
N GLY A 134 -0.64 3.01 -1.40
CA GLY A 134 -1.89 2.27 -1.59
C GLY A 134 -2.58 1.92 -0.27
N ALA A 135 -3.90 1.74 -0.31
CA ALA A 135 -4.69 1.38 0.86
C ALA A 135 -4.39 -0.06 1.33
N THR A 136 -4.13 -0.24 2.63
CA THR A 136 -4.15 -1.58 3.23
C THR A 136 -5.55 -2.17 3.11
N SER A 137 -5.63 -3.43 2.68
CA SER A 137 -6.90 -4.13 2.59
C SER A 137 -7.35 -4.64 3.95
N THR A 138 -8.65 -4.48 4.22
CA THR A 138 -9.37 -5.10 5.35
C THR A 138 -10.39 -6.13 4.87
N ASP A 139 -10.54 -6.27 3.54
CA ASP A 139 -11.42 -7.22 2.89
C ASP A 139 -10.58 -8.33 2.23
N PRO A 140 -10.70 -9.59 2.67
CA PRO A 140 -9.99 -10.74 2.09
C PRO A 140 -10.30 -10.99 0.61
N ALA A 141 -11.37 -10.42 0.07
CA ALA A 141 -11.70 -10.49 -1.36
C ALA A 141 -10.97 -9.42 -2.20
N VAL A 142 -10.32 -8.44 -1.56
CA VAL A 142 -9.70 -7.28 -2.21
C VAL A 142 -8.22 -7.25 -1.87
N SER A 143 -7.37 -7.17 -2.88
CA SER A 143 -5.93 -6.97 -2.68
C SER A 143 -5.64 -5.60 -2.06
N GLY A 144 -4.47 -5.45 -1.45
CA GLY A 144 -3.96 -4.13 -1.10
C GLY A 144 -3.90 -3.21 -2.31
N GLY A 145 -4.08 -1.91 -2.07
CA GLY A 145 -4.02 -0.88 -3.09
C GLY A 145 -2.63 -0.78 -3.71
N ILE A 146 -2.57 -0.47 -5.00
CA ILE A 146 -1.29 -0.23 -5.69
C ILE A 146 -0.76 1.14 -5.28
N GLY A 147 0.54 1.24 -5.02
CA GLY A 147 1.21 2.52 -4.77
C GLY A 147 1.27 3.39 -6.03
N GLY A 148 1.15 4.70 -5.85
CA GLY A 148 1.24 5.67 -6.96
C GLY A 148 2.65 5.77 -7.52
N ALA A 149 2.78 6.05 -8.82
CA ALA A 149 4.09 6.34 -9.39
C ALA A 149 4.63 7.68 -8.86
N GLY A 150 5.94 7.78 -8.70
CA GLY A 150 6.61 9.07 -8.50
C GLY A 150 6.53 9.93 -9.76
N GLY A 151 6.48 11.24 -9.58
CA GLY A 151 6.53 12.20 -10.68
C GLY A 151 7.93 12.29 -11.28
N ASP A 152 8.03 12.62 -12.55
CA ASP A 152 9.33 12.86 -13.19
C ASP A 152 9.91 14.20 -12.72
N GLY A 153 11.24 14.27 -12.58
CA GLY A 153 11.95 15.53 -12.37
C GLY A 153 11.87 16.44 -13.60
N GLY A 154 11.86 17.76 -13.37
CA GLY A 154 11.86 18.76 -14.43
C GLY A 154 13.22 18.88 -15.12
N ALA A 155 13.24 19.35 -16.36
CA ALA A 155 14.50 19.58 -17.06
C ALA A 155 15.24 20.80 -16.48
N GLY A 156 16.58 20.71 -16.45
CA GLY A 156 17.43 21.86 -16.19
C GLY A 156 17.39 22.88 -17.33
N GLY A 157 17.83 24.10 -17.03
CA GLY A 157 17.87 25.22 -17.96
C GLY A 157 18.69 24.96 -19.21
N ALA A 158 18.28 25.54 -20.34
CA ALA A 158 18.88 25.30 -21.65
C ALA A 158 20.39 25.66 -21.74
N VAL A 159 20.86 26.58 -20.91
CA VAL A 159 22.25 27.05 -20.89
C VAL A 159 23.04 26.43 -19.74
N ALA A 160 22.46 26.44 -18.54
CA ALA A 160 22.99 25.80 -17.36
C ALA A 160 21.84 25.41 -16.42
N GLY A 161 22.10 24.46 -15.53
CA GLY A 161 21.12 24.00 -14.57
C GLY A 161 21.08 22.48 -14.52
N ASP A 162 20.98 21.96 -13.30
CA ASP A 162 20.78 20.53 -13.07
C ASP A 162 19.32 20.16 -13.34
N GLY A 163 19.09 18.95 -13.82
CA GLY A 163 17.74 18.39 -13.88
C GLY A 163 17.26 18.04 -12.47
N GLY A 164 15.95 18.13 -12.25
CA GLY A 164 15.33 17.77 -10.98
C GLY A 164 15.37 16.26 -10.72
N ASP A 165 15.31 15.86 -9.47
CA ASP A 165 15.23 14.46 -9.08
C ASP A 165 13.84 13.89 -9.39
N GLY A 166 13.78 12.61 -9.76
CA GLY A 166 12.53 11.87 -9.87
C GLY A 166 11.94 11.58 -8.49
N GLY A 167 10.62 11.67 -8.37
CA GLY A 167 9.92 11.35 -7.12
C GLY A 167 9.97 9.86 -6.80
N ALA A 168 9.97 9.49 -5.52
CA ALA A 168 9.84 8.09 -5.12
C ALA A 168 8.45 7.54 -5.47
N GLY A 169 8.37 6.26 -5.85
CA GLY A 169 7.11 5.54 -5.94
C GLY A 169 6.50 5.30 -4.56
N GLY A 170 5.17 5.31 -4.48
CA GLY A 170 4.46 4.99 -3.25
C GLY A 170 4.46 3.49 -2.98
N ASP A 171 4.40 3.10 -1.72
CA ASP A 171 4.32 1.69 -1.32
C ASP A 171 2.95 1.08 -1.66
N GLY A 172 2.94 -0.21 -1.98
CA GLY A 172 1.71 -0.99 -2.08
C GLY A 172 1.10 -1.24 -0.71
N GLY A 173 -0.22 -1.24 -0.62
CA GLY A 173 -0.93 -1.57 0.62
C GLY A 173 -0.86 -3.06 0.92
N ASP A 174 -0.93 -3.43 2.21
CA ASP A 174 -0.93 -4.84 2.61
C ASP A 174 -2.25 -5.55 2.28
N GLY A 175 -2.18 -6.87 2.13
CA GLY A 175 -3.35 -7.75 2.01
C GLY A 175 -4.03 -8.02 3.35
N ALA A 176 -5.33 -8.32 3.28
CA ALA A 176 -6.14 -8.67 4.44
C ALA A 176 -5.95 -10.15 4.82
N THR A 177 -5.94 -10.44 6.12
CA THR A 177 -5.94 -11.82 6.63
C THR A 177 -7.21 -12.54 6.23
N GLY A 178 -7.10 -13.80 5.78
CA GLY A 178 -8.24 -14.63 5.42
C GLY A 178 -9.17 -14.88 6.62
N PRO A 179 -10.49 -14.98 6.39
CA PRO A 179 -11.44 -15.20 7.47
C PRO A 179 -11.23 -16.57 8.12
N THR A 180 -11.43 -16.65 9.43
CA THR A 180 -11.43 -17.94 10.13
C THR A 180 -12.67 -18.75 9.74
N GLY A 181 -12.48 -20.05 9.53
CA GLY A 181 -13.58 -20.97 9.28
C GLY A 181 -14.51 -21.07 10.48
N ALA A 182 -15.83 -21.15 10.22
CA ALA A 182 -16.80 -21.31 11.29
C ALA A 182 -16.62 -22.67 11.98
N ASN A 183 -16.76 -22.73 13.30
CA ASN A 183 -16.81 -24.02 13.99
C ASN A 183 -18.09 -24.76 13.61
N GLY A 184 -17.98 -26.09 13.54
CA GLY A 184 -19.11 -26.98 13.44
C GLY A 184 -20.00 -26.92 14.68
N ALA A 185 -21.28 -27.16 14.49
CA ALA A 185 -22.24 -27.28 15.57
C ALA A 185 -22.20 -28.70 16.16
N ASP A 186 -22.32 -28.78 17.49
CA ASP A 186 -22.50 -30.06 18.17
C ASP A 186 -23.84 -30.71 17.77
N GLY A 187 -23.88 -32.04 17.80
CA GLY A 187 -25.11 -32.80 17.60
C GLY A 187 -26.19 -32.38 18.61
N GLN A 188 -27.36 -31.99 18.12
CA GLN A 188 -28.41 -31.40 18.96
C GLN A 188 -29.41 -32.42 19.52
N THR A 189 -29.46 -33.62 18.95
CA THR A 189 -30.38 -34.69 19.37
C THR A 189 -29.61 -35.99 19.57
N ALA A 190 -30.15 -36.90 20.37
CA ALA A 190 -29.46 -38.14 20.69
C ALA A 190 -29.00 -38.90 19.43
N GLY A 191 -27.74 -39.35 19.44
CA GLY A 191 -27.10 -40.03 18.32
C GLY A 191 -26.86 -39.18 17.06
N ALA A 192 -27.16 -37.87 17.08
CA ALA A 192 -26.86 -37.00 15.95
C ALA A 192 -25.38 -36.66 15.88
N ASP A 193 -24.85 -36.66 14.66
CA ASP A 193 -23.46 -36.28 14.39
C ASP A 193 -23.23 -34.78 14.62
N GLY A 194 -22.00 -34.43 14.99
CA GLY A 194 -21.55 -33.05 14.92
C GLY A 194 -21.33 -32.64 13.47
N THR A 195 -21.49 -31.35 13.16
CA THR A 195 -21.21 -30.86 11.81
C THR A 195 -19.73 -30.56 11.64
N ASP A 196 -19.24 -30.63 10.41
CA ASP A 196 -17.86 -30.27 10.10
C ASP A 196 -17.58 -28.78 10.34
N GLY A 197 -16.33 -28.48 10.66
CA GLY A 197 -15.80 -27.12 10.70
C GLY A 197 -15.61 -26.55 9.29
N GLY A 198 -15.92 -25.28 9.12
CA GLY A 198 -15.66 -24.54 7.89
C GLY A 198 -14.18 -24.40 7.62
N GLN A 199 -13.81 -24.35 6.33
CA GLN A 199 -12.44 -24.07 5.94
C GLN A 199 -12.07 -22.61 6.25
N GLY A 200 -10.81 -22.37 6.58
CA GLY A 200 -10.23 -21.03 6.63
C GLY A 200 -10.19 -20.41 5.24
N GLY A 201 -10.47 -19.11 5.16
CA GLY A 201 -10.40 -18.38 3.90
C GLY A 201 -8.97 -17.99 3.53
N THR A 202 -8.78 -17.65 2.27
CA THR A 202 -7.50 -17.20 1.73
C THR A 202 -7.21 -15.78 2.17
N GLY A 203 -5.95 -15.49 2.54
CA GLY A 203 -5.51 -14.10 2.67
C GLY A 203 -5.46 -13.42 1.31
N SER A 204 -5.76 -12.12 1.25
CA SER A 204 -5.68 -11.37 0.00
C SER A 204 -4.23 -11.00 -0.33
N ASN A 205 -3.95 -10.69 -1.59
CA ASN A 205 -2.59 -10.32 -2.00
C ASN A 205 -2.25 -8.90 -1.55
N GLY A 206 -0.97 -8.63 -1.33
CA GLY A 206 -0.47 -7.26 -1.20
C GLY A 206 -0.55 -6.50 -2.53
N GLY A 207 -0.64 -5.18 -2.45
CA GLY A 207 -0.59 -4.27 -3.59
C GLY A 207 0.83 -4.13 -4.13
N ALA A 208 0.97 -3.86 -5.43
CA ALA A 208 2.28 -3.56 -6.00
C ALA A 208 2.76 -2.16 -5.57
N GLY A 209 4.07 -1.99 -5.40
CA GLY A 209 4.67 -0.68 -5.24
C GLY A 209 4.66 0.13 -6.54
N GLY A 210 4.59 1.45 -6.42
CA GLY A 210 4.65 2.37 -7.53
C GLY A 210 6.06 2.48 -8.12
N ALA A 211 6.16 2.75 -9.42
CA ALA A 211 7.46 3.03 -10.03
C ALA A 211 8.02 4.37 -9.54
N GLY A 212 9.34 4.45 -9.38
CA GLY A 212 10.02 5.73 -9.17
C GLY A 212 9.96 6.59 -10.43
N GLY A 213 9.92 7.91 -10.24
CA GLY A 213 9.94 8.89 -11.30
C GLY A 213 11.29 8.96 -12.00
N ASN A 214 11.29 9.30 -13.27
CA ASN A 214 12.52 9.51 -14.03
C ASN A 214 13.22 10.79 -13.56
N ALA A 215 14.54 10.78 -13.65
CA ALA A 215 15.31 11.98 -13.43
C ALA A 215 15.03 13.03 -14.52
N GLY A 216 15.04 14.29 -14.12
CA GLY A 216 15.06 15.43 -15.01
C GLY A 216 16.32 15.44 -15.86
N THR A 217 16.16 15.76 -17.14
CA THR A 217 17.29 15.86 -18.07
C THR A 217 18.02 17.19 -17.90
N THR A 218 19.35 17.19 -18.04
CA THR A 218 20.11 18.45 -18.16
C THR A 218 20.13 18.96 -19.60
N GLN A 219 20.15 20.29 -19.74
CA GLN A 219 20.47 20.98 -20.98
C GLN A 219 21.70 21.88 -20.72
N GLY A 220 22.56 22.05 -21.74
CA GLY A 220 23.76 22.89 -21.60
C GLY A 220 24.80 22.34 -20.61
N THR A 221 25.27 23.17 -19.68
CA THR A 221 26.22 22.77 -18.63
C THR A 221 25.51 22.48 -17.32
N GLY A 222 25.11 21.23 -17.11
CA GLY A 222 24.55 20.73 -15.86
C GLY A 222 24.60 19.20 -15.80
N THR A 223 24.00 18.63 -14.77
CA THR A 223 23.88 17.19 -14.56
C THR A 223 22.41 16.75 -14.53
N ALA A 224 22.12 15.56 -15.03
CA ALA A 224 20.79 14.99 -14.86
C ALA A 224 20.53 14.72 -13.37
N GLY A 225 19.27 14.80 -12.96
CA GLY A 225 18.89 14.50 -11.59
C GLY A 225 19.10 13.03 -11.21
N LEU A 226 18.72 12.69 -10.00
CA LEU A 226 18.65 11.30 -9.54
C LEU A 226 17.34 10.64 -9.98
N ASN A 227 17.42 9.34 -10.26
CA ASN A 227 16.23 8.54 -10.47
C ASN A 227 15.48 8.37 -9.15
N GLY A 228 14.15 8.39 -9.20
CA GLY A 228 13.33 8.02 -8.05
C GLY A 228 13.45 6.53 -7.73
N ASP A 229 13.41 6.21 -6.43
CA ASP A 229 13.29 4.83 -5.98
C ASP A 229 11.89 4.28 -6.29
N GLY A 230 11.80 3.00 -6.63
CA GLY A 230 10.51 2.31 -6.70
C GLY A 230 9.97 2.03 -5.30
N GLY A 231 8.66 2.12 -5.11
CA GLY A 231 8.00 1.80 -3.86
C GLY A 231 8.03 0.31 -3.55
N ASP A 232 8.02 -0.06 -2.27
CA ASP A 232 7.98 -1.46 -1.86
C ASP A 232 6.58 -2.04 -2.15
N GLY A 233 6.54 -3.33 -2.48
CA GLY A 233 5.28 -4.07 -2.59
C GLY A 233 4.71 -4.38 -1.20
N GLY A 234 3.39 -4.30 -1.05
CA GLY A 234 2.72 -4.63 0.21
C GLY A 234 2.81 -6.11 0.57
N ASP A 235 2.76 -6.44 1.85
CA ASP A 235 2.79 -7.82 2.31
C ASP A 235 1.46 -8.53 1.98
N GLY A 236 1.53 -9.82 1.69
CA GLY A 236 0.35 -10.65 1.50
C GLY A 236 -0.37 -10.93 2.83
N GLY A 237 -1.70 -11.05 2.77
CA GLY A 237 -2.51 -11.38 3.93
C GLY A 237 -2.27 -12.80 4.45
N ASN A 238 -2.30 -12.97 5.77
CA ASN A 238 -2.16 -14.29 6.38
C ASN A 238 -3.33 -15.21 6.00
N ALA A 239 -3.09 -16.52 6.01
CA ALA A 239 -4.15 -17.51 5.84
C ALA A 239 -5.15 -17.47 7.02
N GLY A 240 -6.44 -17.69 6.74
CA GLY A 240 -7.44 -17.95 7.77
C GLY A 240 -7.26 -19.33 8.39
N ALA A 241 -7.49 -19.45 9.70
CA ALA A 241 -7.51 -20.75 10.38
C ALA A 241 -8.77 -21.55 10.00
N GLY A 242 -8.68 -22.87 9.98
CA GLY A 242 -9.86 -23.73 9.84
C GLY A 242 -10.68 -23.78 11.12
N GLY A 243 -12.00 -23.94 11.00
CA GLY A 243 -12.90 -24.11 12.14
C GLY A 243 -12.84 -25.53 12.71
N ASN A 244 -13.07 -25.69 14.00
CA ASN A 244 -13.14 -27.01 14.62
C ASN A 244 -14.44 -27.73 14.24
N GLY A 245 -14.42 -29.06 14.16
CA GLY A 245 -15.62 -29.87 14.02
C GLY A 245 -16.45 -29.89 15.30
N GLY A 246 -17.77 -30.02 15.17
CA GLY A 246 -18.68 -30.17 16.29
C GLY A 246 -18.61 -31.57 16.91
N ASN A 247 -18.91 -31.70 18.19
CA ASN A 247 -18.98 -33.00 18.86
C ASN A 247 -20.26 -33.74 18.48
N GLY A 248 -20.19 -35.07 18.39
CA GLY A 248 -21.37 -35.92 18.26
C GLY A 248 -22.17 -35.97 19.55
N ALA A 249 -23.50 -36.05 19.43
CA ALA A 249 -24.39 -36.18 20.58
C ALA A 249 -24.32 -37.59 21.19
N ALA A 250 -24.48 -37.68 22.51
CA ALA A 250 -24.62 -38.98 23.16
C ALA A 250 -25.87 -39.73 22.66
N GLY A 251 -25.80 -41.07 22.64
CA GLY A 251 -26.93 -41.92 22.35
C GLY A 251 -27.93 -42.01 23.51
N ASP A 252 -29.17 -42.36 23.19
CA ASP A 252 -30.24 -42.63 24.15
C ASP A 252 -31.00 -43.92 23.81
N ALA A 253 -32.09 -44.20 24.53
CA ALA A 253 -32.89 -45.40 24.29
C ALA A 253 -33.52 -45.44 22.88
N GLY A 254 -33.73 -44.29 22.24
CA GLY A 254 -34.28 -44.17 20.88
C GLY A 254 -33.22 -44.22 19.78
N ALA A 255 -32.00 -43.78 20.09
CA ALA A 255 -30.82 -43.82 19.23
C ALA A 255 -29.60 -44.26 20.04
N THR A 256 -29.37 -45.56 20.14
CA THR A 256 -28.42 -46.11 21.12
C THR A 256 -26.96 -45.79 20.79
N THR A 257 -26.60 -45.64 19.52
CA THR A 257 -25.24 -45.26 19.13
C THR A 257 -25.04 -43.75 19.28
N GLY A 258 -23.94 -43.33 19.90
CA GLY A 258 -23.55 -41.92 19.93
C GLY A 258 -23.18 -41.43 18.53
N GLY A 259 -23.43 -40.15 18.25
CA GLY A 259 -23.13 -39.54 16.96
C GLY A 259 -21.63 -39.42 16.72
N ASP A 260 -21.22 -39.44 15.46
CA ASP A 260 -19.84 -39.19 15.06
C ASP A 260 -19.53 -37.68 15.25
N GLY A 261 -18.29 -37.37 15.64
CA GLY A 261 -17.80 -35.98 15.66
C GLY A 261 -17.54 -35.48 14.25
N GLY A 262 -17.79 -34.19 14.00
CA GLY A 262 -17.53 -33.56 12.71
C GLY A 262 -16.05 -33.38 12.44
N ASP A 263 -15.66 -33.35 11.17
CA ASP A 263 -14.28 -33.12 10.75
C ASP A 263 -13.89 -31.65 10.98
N GLY A 264 -12.63 -31.41 11.35
CA GLY A 264 -12.05 -30.08 11.41
C GLY A 264 -11.82 -29.51 10.02
N GLY A 265 -12.07 -28.21 9.86
CA GLY A 265 -11.84 -27.50 8.61
C GLY A 265 -10.36 -27.33 8.29
N ASN A 266 -10.02 -27.38 7.00
CA ASN A 266 -8.67 -27.05 6.56
C ASN A 266 -8.36 -25.57 6.77
N ALA A 267 -7.10 -25.26 7.06
CA ALA A 267 -6.61 -23.89 6.98
C ALA A 267 -6.68 -23.34 5.54
N GLY A 268 -6.83 -22.03 5.44
CA GLY A 268 -6.75 -21.31 4.16
C GLY A 268 -5.32 -21.21 3.64
N THR A 269 -5.17 -20.56 2.49
CA THR A 269 -3.85 -20.23 1.93
C THR A 269 -3.47 -18.79 2.22
N ALA A 270 -2.17 -18.54 2.38
CA ALA A 270 -1.67 -17.18 2.50
C ALA A 270 -1.77 -16.44 1.16
N GLY A 271 -1.98 -15.12 1.23
CA GLY A 271 -1.87 -14.22 0.09
C GLY A 271 -0.42 -14.05 -0.34
N ALA A 272 -0.21 -13.77 -1.62
CA ALA A 272 1.10 -13.42 -2.14
C ALA A 272 1.44 -11.97 -1.78
N GLY A 273 2.73 -11.69 -1.55
CA GLY A 273 3.22 -10.32 -1.45
C GLY A 273 3.17 -9.61 -2.80
N GLY A 274 3.03 -8.30 -2.77
CA GLY A 274 3.06 -7.43 -3.95
C GLY A 274 4.45 -7.37 -4.58
N ALA A 275 4.51 -7.09 -5.87
CA ALA A 275 5.80 -6.78 -6.51
C ALA A 275 6.26 -5.39 -6.08
N GLY A 276 7.57 -5.22 -5.87
CA GLY A 276 8.15 -3.89 -5.71
C GLY A 276 8.17 -3.12 -7.03
N GLY A 277 8.11 -1.80 -6.93
CA GLY A 277 8.16 -0.89 -8.07
C GLY A 277 9.54 -0.85 -8.73
N ALA A 278 9.58 -0.55 -10.02
CA ALA A 278 10.85 -0.30 -10.70
C ALA A 278 11.44 1.06 -10.26
N ALA A 279 12.76 1.17 -10.27
CA ALA A 279 13.42 2.46 -10.17
C ALA A 279 13.12 3.32 -11.41
N GLY A 280 13.20 4.64 -11.24
CA GLY A 280 13.18 5.59 -12.35
C GLY A 280 14.39 5.44 -13.29
N THR A 281 14.35 6.15 -14.41
CA THR A 281 15.40 6.12 -15.44
C THR A 281 15.84 7.53 -15.85
N GLY A 282 16.91 7.62 -16.65
CA GLY A 282 17.38 8.88 -17.25
C GLY A 282 18.48 9.60 -16.48
N GLY A 283 18.63 9.31 -15.19
CA GLY A 283 19.66 9.87 -14.31
C GLY A 283 20.50 8.79 -13.65
N SER A 284 21.23 9.19 -12.60
CA SER A 284 22.00 8.27 -11.77
C SER A 284 21.22 7.84 -10.52
N GLY A 285 21.59 6.72 -9.89
CA GLY A 285 20.90 6.23 -8.70
C GLY A 285 19.54 5.57 -8.99
N GLY A 286 18.68 5.51 -7.97
CA GLY A 286 17.43 4.77 -7.97
C GLY A 286 17.61 3.29 -7.64
N VAL A 287 16.79 2.76 -6.74
CA VAL A 287 16.68 1.32 -6.47
C VAL A 287 15.26 0.84 -6.73
N ALA A 288 15.15 -0.38 -7.25
CA ALA A 288 13.86 -1.03 -7.35
C ALA A 288 13.35 -1.34 -5.94
N GLY A 289 12.06 -1.16 -5.73
CA GLY A 289 11.38 -1.54 -4.50
C GLY A 289 11.49 -3.05 -4.27
N LYS A 290 11.44 -3.43 -3.01
CA LYS A 290 11.40 -4.83 -2.60
C LYS A 290 10.03 -5.41 -2.88
N ALA A 291 10.00 -6.68 -3.23
CA ALA A 291 8.75 -7.43 -3.20
C ALA A 291 8.28 -7.59 -1.75
N GLY A 292 6.98 -7.49 -1.55
CA GLY A 292 6.35 -7.79 -0.28
C GLY A 292 6.50 -9.27 0.08
N ASN A 293 6.45 -9.55 1.37
CA ASN A 293 6.48 -10.91 1.87
C ASN A 293 5.15 -11.61 1.54
N SER A 294 5.22 -12.92 1.28
CA SER A 294 3.99 -13.71 1.30
C SER A 294 3.43 -13.76 2.71
N GLY A 295 2.11 -13.83 2.81
CA GLY A 295 1.46 -13.98 4.11
C GLY A 295 1.90 -15.26 4.82
N SER A 296 1.70 -15.27 6.12
CA SER A 296 1.96 -16.45 6.94
C SER A 296 0.92 -17.54 6.65
N LYS A 297 1.39 -18.76 6.42
CA LYS A 297 0.53 -19.95 6.40
C LYS A 297 -0.04 -20.17 7.80
N ALA A 298 -1.27 -20.65 7.91
CA ALA A 298 -1.80 -21.04 9.20
C ALA A 298 -0.99 -22.25 9.72
N THR A 299 -0.57 -22.18 10.98
CA THR A 299 0.22 -23.23 11.62
C THR A 299 -0.65 -24.33 12.25
N THR A 300 -1.97 -24.14 12.26
CA THR A 300 -2.96 -25.07 12.80
C THR A 300 -4.24 -25.00 11.97
N GLY A 301 -4.74 -26.15 11.50
CA GLY A 301 -6.11 -26.27 11.01
C GLY A 301 -7.10 -26.60 12.12
N GLY A 302 -8.36 -26.77 11.74
CA GLY A 302 -9.42 -27.15 12.65
C GLY A 302 -9.19 -28.54 13.25
N HIS A 303 -9.50 -28.69 14.53
CA HIS A 303 -9.51 -29.98 15.20
C HIS A 303 -10.82 -30.72 14.92
N GLY A 304 -10.77 -32.05 14.83
CA GLY A 304 -11.97 -32.87 14.74
C GLY A 304 -12.76 -32.87 16.04
N GLY A 305 -14.09 -32.94 15.93
CA GLY A 305 -14.99 -33.07 17.07
C GLY A 305 -14.91 -34.46 17.70
N ASN A 306 -15.21 -34.56 18.99
CA ASN A 306 -15.27 -35.86 19.66
C ASN A 306 -16.55 -36.62 19.28
N GLY A 307 -16.49 -37.93 19.22
CA GLY A 307 -17.67 -38.78 19.10
C GLY A 307 -18.50 -38.79 20.38
N GLY A 308 -19.81 -38.88 20.22
CA GLY A 308 -20.76 -39.00 21.32
C GLY A 308 -20.66 -40.34 22.03
N ALA A 309 -20.91 -40.38 23.34
CA ALA A 309 -20.97 -41.64 24.09
C ALA A 309 -22.19 -42.48 23.64
N GLY A 310 -22.07 -43.81 23.68
CA GLY A 310 -23.19 -44.71 23.46
C GLY A 310 -24.17 -44.73 24.64
N TYR A 311 -25.40 -45.17 24.38
CA TYR A 311 -26.46 -45.24 25.37
C TYR A 311 -26.10 -46.14 26.56
N ASP A 312 -26.16 -45.57 27.77
CA ASP A 312 -26.05 -46.31 29.02
C ASP A 312 -27.39 -46.96 29.38
N ALA A 313 -27.46 -48.29 29.25
CA ALA A 313 -28.66 -49.07 29.49
C ALA A 313 -28.80 -49.55 30.95
N THR A 314 -27.98 -49.09 31.90
CA THR A 314 -28.03 -49.54 33.30
C THR A 314 -29.39 -49.35 33.98
N ALA A 315 -30.17 -48.35 33.56
CA ALA A 315 -31.54 -48.11 34.06
C ALA A 315 -32.65 -48.74 33.19
N ALA A 316 -32.29 -49.48 32.14
CA ALA A 316 -33.25 -50.12 31.23
C ALA A 316 -33.70 -51.49 31.74
N ALA A 317 -34.62 -52.13 31.00
CA ALA A 317 -35.06 -53.48 31.32
C ALA A 317 -33.87 -54.46 31.26
N ALA A 318 -33.88 -55.46 32.15
CA ALA A 318 -32.81 -56.44 32.23
C ALA A 318 -32.53 -57.12 30.88
N GLY A 319 -31.25 -57.28 30.56
CA GLY A 319 -30.80 -57.79 29.26
C GLY A 319 -30.70 -56.75 28.14
N THR A 320 -31.10 -55.48 28.36
CA THR A 320 -30.94 -54.42 27.35
C THR A 320 -29.45 -54.12 27.12
N ALA A 321 -29.01 -54.17 25.88
CA ALA A 321 -27.62 -53.86 25.53
C ALA A 321 -27.33 -52.36 25.60
N GLY A 322 -26.10 -52.01 25.98
CA GLY A 322 -25.59 -50.65 25.86
C GLY A 322 -25.32 -50.28 24.40
N GLY A 323 -25.29 -48.98 24.12
CA GLY A 323 -25.03 -48.46 22.79
C GLY A 323 -23.55 -48.27 22.49
N ASN A 324 -23.17 -48.24 21.22
CA ASN A 324 -21.78 -47.99 20.82
C ASN A 324 -21.46 -46.49 20.89
N GLY A 325 -20.20 -46.15 21.16
CA GLY A 325 -19.72 -44.77 21.02
C GLY A 325 -19.55 -44.37 19.56
N GLY A 326 -19.80 -43.10 19.25
CA GLY A 326 -19.54 -42.51 17.95
C GLY A 326 -18.03 -42.31 17.70
N LYS A 327 -17.64 -42.22 16.43
CA LYS A 327 -16.24 -41.95 16.04
C LYS A 327 -15.88 -40.49 16.29
N GLY A 328 -14.61 -40.21 16.57
CA GLY A 328 -14.09 -38.85 16.49
C GLY A 328 -13.92 -38.39 15.05
N GLY A 329 -14.16 -37.11 14.79
CA GLY A 329 -13.90 -36.49 13.49
C GLY A 329 -12.39 -36.33 13.24
N ASN A 330 -11.99 -36.28 11.97
CA ASN A 330 -10.61 -36.02 11.57
C ASN A 330 -10.24 -34.55 11.80
N GLY A 331 -8.96 -34.26 12.02
CA GLY A 331 -8.45 -32.90 11.96
C GLY A 331 -8.30 -32.44 10.51
N GLY A 332 -8.49 -31.14 10.27
CA GLY A 332 -8.01 -30.50 9.05
C GLY A 332 -6.48 -30.44 9.03
N ASN A 333 -5.87 -29.97 7.94
CA ASN A 333 -4.40 -29.86 7.82
C ASN A 333 -3.76 -29.21 9.07
N TYR A 334 -2.72 -29.84 9.64
CA TYR A 334 -2.09 -29.44 10.91
C TYR A 334 -3.00 -29.47 12.16
N GLY A 335 -4.20 -30.02 12.07
CA GLY A 335 -5.17 -30.17 13.16
C GLY A 335 -5.15 -31.57 13.77
N ASN A 336 -5.53 -31.69 15.04
CA ASN A 336 -5.66 -32.99 15.70
C ASN A 336 -7.01 -33.64 15.39
N GLY A 337 -7.05 -34.97 15.31
CA GLY A 337 -8.31 -35.71 15.28
C GLY A 337 -9.02 -35.67 16.64
N GLY A 338 -10.34 -35.81 16.61
CA GLY A 338 -11.18 -35.92 17.80
C GLY A 338 -11.11 -37.31 18.43
N ASN A 339 -11.45 -37.40 19.71
CA ASN A 339 -11.52 -38.68 20.40
C ASN A 339 -12.79 -39.44 20.00
N GLY A 340 -12.73 -40.77 19.98
CA GLY A 340 -13.93 -41.59 19.88
C GLY A 340 -14.74 -41.56 21.18
N GLY A 341 -16.06 -41.70 21.06
CA GLY A 341 -16.97 -41.78 22.19
C GLY A 341 -16.84 -43.10 22.95
N ALA A 342 -17.13 -43.07 24.25
CA ALA A 342 -17.19 -44.29 25.05
C ALA A 342 -18.39 -45.16 24.66
N GLY A 343 -18.25 -46.48 24.75
CA GLY A 343 -19.40 -47.40 24.66
C GLY A 343 -20.23 -47.35 25.94
N GLY A 344 -21.55 -47.50 25.82
CA GLY A 344 -22.48 -47.50 26.93
C GLY A 344 -22.55 -48.85 27.64
N ALA A 345 -22.89 -48.85 28.93
CA ALA A 345 -23.04 -50.08 29.71
C ALA A 345 -24.36 -50.81 29.38
N GLY A 346 -24.35 -52.14 29.49
CA GLY A 346 -25.57 -52.96 29.39
C GLY A 346 -26.36 -52.97 30.71
N ALA A 347 -27.66 -53.25 30.64
CA ALA A 347 -28.51 -53.40 31.81
C ALA A 347 -28.14 -54.66 32.61
N ASP A 348 -28.21 -54.61 33.94
CA ASP A 348 -27.99 -55.80 34.76
C ASP A 348 -29.07 -56.88 34.53
N GLY A 349 -28.73 -58.14 34.83
CA GLY A 349 -29.70 -59.24 34.85
C GLY A 349 -30.60 -59.17 36.09
N VAL A 350 -31.79 -59.79 36.05
CA VAL A 350 -32.59 -60.01 37.27
C VAL A 350 -32.26 -61.37 37.89
N ASP A 351 -32.10 -61.39 39.20
CA ASP A 351 -31.92 -62.62 39.96
C ASP A 351 -33.15 -63.53 39.84
N GLY A 352 -32.90 -64.85 39.87
CA GLY A 352 -33.97 -65.84 39.93
C GLY A 352 -34.74 -65.76 41.25
N VAL A 353 -36.06 -65.92 41.20
CA VAL A 353 -36.90 -65.91 42.40
C VAL A 353 -37.12 -67.34 42.90
N THR A 354 -37.03 -67.55 44.20
CA THR A 354 -37.40 -68.84 44.82
C THR A 354 -38.87 -68.79 45.22
N GLY A 355 -39.68 -69.67 44.63
CA GLY A 355 -41.11 -69.78 44.93
C GLY A 355 -41.40 -70.39 46.29
N GLY A 356 -42.65 -70.28 46.74
CA GLY A 356 -43.11 -70.89 48.01
C GLY A 356 -43.09 -72.42 48.02
N ASP A 357 -42.93 -73.06 46.86
CA ASP A 357 -42.72 -74.49 46.67
C ASP A 357 -41.25 -74.94 46.81
N GLY A 358 -40.32 -74.00 47.04
CA GLY A 358 -38.90 -74.26 47.25
C GLY A 358 -38.07 -74.40 45.97
N ASN A 359 -38.70 -74.29 44.79
CA ASN A 359 -37.99 -74.32 43.51
C ASN A 359 -37.65 -72.90 43.05
N GLY A 360 -36.41 -72.69 42.60
CA GLY A 360 -35.95 -71.43 42.03
C GLY A 360 -36.26 -71.32 40.54
N THR A 361 -36.58 -70.11 40.07
CA THR A 361 -36.50 -69.78 38.63
C THR A 361 -35.07 -69.42 38.26
N ASN A 362 -34.70 -69.59 37.00
CA ASN A 362 -33.44 -69.03 36.50
C ASN A 362 -33.53 -67.49 36.53
N GLY A 363 -32.42 -66.82 36.84
CA GLY A 363 -32.27 -65.38 36.60
C GLY A 363 -32.18 -65.07 35.11
N SER A 364 -32.39 -63.80 34.74
CA SER A 364 -32.14 -63.34 33.37
C SER A 364 -30.68 -62.94 33.20
N SER A 365 -30.13 -63.11 31.99
CA SER A 365 -28.82 -62.56 31.66
C SER A 365 -28.82 -61.03 31.70
N GLY A 366 -27.67 -60.43 32.03
CA GLY A 366 -27.43 -59.01 31.79
C GLY A 366 -27.23 -58.71 30.30
N GLY A 367 -27.37 -57.43 29.96
CA GLY A 367 -27.12 -56.89 28.63
C GLY A 367 -25.63 -56.74 28.35
N ILE A 368 -25.27 -56.82 27.08
CA ILE A 368 -23.89 -56.63 26.62
C ILE A 368 -23.59 -55.12 26.58
N GLY A 369 -22.42 -54.69 27.05
CA GLY A 369 -21.96 -53.31 26.88
C GLY A 369 -21.61 -52.99 25.42
N GLY A 370 -21.75 -51.72 25.04
CA GLY A 370 -21.36 -51.24 23.71
C GLY A 370 -19.85 -51.04 23.57
N THR A 371 -19.38 -51.01 22.32
CA THR A 371 -17.98 -50.75 22.00
C THR A 371 -17.70 -49.24 21.95
N GLY A 372 -16.50 -48.83 22.35
CA GLY A 372 -16.05 -47.45 22.12
C GLY A 372 -15.88 -47.14 20.63
N GLY A 373 -16.03 -45.87 20.27
CA GLY A 373 -15.75 -45.36 18.94
C GLY A 373 -14.26 -45.20 18.70
N ASN A 374 -13.87 -45.21 17.42
CA ASN A 374 -12.49 -44.93 17.02
C ASN A 374 -12.20 -43.43 17.10
N GLY A 375 -10.98 -43.05 17.42
CA GLY A 375 -10.52 -41.67 17.27
C GLY A 375 -10.37 -41.27 15.80
N GLY A 376 -10.46 -39.97 15.53
CA GLY A 376 -10.19 -39.39 14.23
C GLY A 376 -8.70 -39.30 13.93
N THR A 377 -8.36 -39.19 12.66
CA THR A 377 -6.98 -38.97 12.22
C THR A 377 -6.58 -37.51 12.37
N GLY A 378 -5.30 -37.23 12.63
CA GLY A 378 -4.76 -35.87 12.55
C GLY A 378 -4.49 -35.46 11.10
N GLY A 379 -4.53 -34.17 10.83
CA GLY A 379 -4.16 -33.61 9.53
C GLY A 379 -2.65 -33.62 9.29
N ALA A 380 -2.29 -33.68 8.01
CA ALA A 380 -0.91 -33.57 7.54
C ALA A 380 -0.38 -32.13 7.62
#